data_AF-A0A939G855-F1
#
_entry.id   AF-A0A939G855-F1
#
_cell.length_a   1.000
_cell.length_b   1.000
_cell.length_c   1.000
_cell.angle_alpha   90.00
_cell.angle_beta   90.00
_cell.angle_gamma   90.00
#
_symmetry.space_group_name_H-M   'P 1'
#
loop_
_entity.id
_entity.type
_entity.pdbx_description
1 polymer ?
#
loop_
_entity_poly.entity_id
_entity_poly.type
_entity_poly.pdbx_seq_one_letter_code
_entity_poly.pdbx_strand_id
1 'polypeptide(L)'
;MKPNGISLNTLSNGHSCNGHSHNHDDLLTDELIDEQGDTHGSANLETPLRADAFDLDDNLKIDLIEEHFREIMTILGLDLSDDSLKGTPRRVAKMYVNETFKGLNPANKPSTTLFDNKYQYNQMLVERDITVQSYCEHHFVPIIGRAHVAYISSGKVIGLSKLNRIVQHFAKRPQVQERLTMQIADELKKALQTEDVAVIIDAAHLCVSTRGVNDTASSTLTAAYSGKFEDEATKQEFLKYVGMAKPTI
;
A
#
# COMPACT_ATOMS: atom_id res chain seq x y z
N MET A 1 -56.47 -10.44 -31.98
CA MET A 1 -56.44 -11.04 -33.33
C MET A 1 -55.00 -11.12 -33.80
N LYS A 2 -54.45 -12.32 -33.98
CA LYS A 2 -53.52 -12.61 -35.09
C LYS A 2 -54.34 -13.46 -36.07
N PRO A 3 -54.14 -13.37 -37.40
CA PRO A 3 -53.10 -14.24 -37.99
C PRO A 3 -52.40 -13.75 -39.28
N ASN A 4 -51.20 -14.32 -39.46
CA ASN A 4 -50.58 -14.87 -40.68
C ASN A 4 -50.13 -13.98 -41.86
N GLY A 5 -48.90 -14.27 -42.32
CA GLY A 5 -48.51 -14.11 -43.73
C GLY A 5 -47.00 -14.00 -43.97
N ILE A 6 -46.31 -15.14 -44.10
CA ILE A 6 -44.93 -15.27 -44.61
C ILE A 6 -44.99 -15.28 -46.14
N SER A 7 -44.08 -14.59 -46.85
CA SER A 7 -43.37 -15.16 -48.00
C SER A 7 -42.12 -14.37 -48.39
N LEU A 8 -41.08 -15.16 -48.67
CA LEU A 8 -39.73 -14.80 -49.11
C LEU A 8 -39.71 -14.13 -50.50
N ASN A 9 -38.65 -13.36 -50.74
CA ASN A 9 -37.96 -13.32 -52.02
C ASN A 9 -36.44 -13.36 -51.79
N THR A 10 -35.80 -14.29 -52.48
CA THR A 10 -34.37 -14.60 -52.49
C THR A 10 -33.63 -13.93 -53.65
N LEU A 11 -32.28 -13.88 -53.51
CA LEU A 11 -31.21 -13.57 -54.50
C LEU A 11 -30.93 -12.07 -54.70
N SER A 12 -29.70 -11.56 -54.71
CA SER A 12 -28.43 -12.13 -55.20
C SER A 12 -27.18 -11.52 -54.52
N ASN A 13 -26.10 -12.31 -54.53
CA ASN A 13 -24.72 -11.93 -54.17
C ASN A 13 -24.23 -10.63 -54.82
N GLY A 14 -23.52 -9.83 -54.02
CA GLY A 14 -22.62 -8.76 -54.47
C GLY A 14 -21.55 -8.51 -53.42
N HIS A 15 -20.34 -9.01 -53.67
CA HIS A 15 -19.13 -8.63 -52.94
C HIS A 15 -18.91 -7.11 -53.08
N SER A 16 -18.78 -6.41 -51.96
CA SER A 16 -17.94 -5.22 -51.87
C SER A 16 -17.47 -5.06 -50.44
N CYS A 17 -16.19 -5.34 -50.24
CA CYS A 17 -15.42 -4.99 -49.07
C CYS A 17 -15.57 -3.48 -48.82
N ASN A 18 -15.83 -3.07 -47.58
CA ASN A 18 -15.57 -1.69 -47.16
C ASN A 18 -15.11 -1.66 -45.70
N GLY A 19 -14.06 -0.88 -45.50
CA GLY A 19 -13.11 -0.94 -44.40
C GLY A 19 -13.72 -0.87 -43.01
N HIS A 20 -13.23 -1.75 -42.14
CA HIS A 20 -13.03 -1.38 -40.75
C HIS A 20 -11.69 -0.65 -40.68
N SER A 21 -11.75 0.68 -40.55
CA SER A 21 -10.62 1.45 -40.04
C SER A 21 -10.39 0.99 -38.61
N HIS A 22 -9.40 0.11 -38.42
CA HIS A 22 -8.79 -0.05 -37.11
C HIS A 22 -8.14 1.29 -36.77
N ASN A 23 -8.78 2.04 -35.88
CA ASN A 23 -8.11 3.11 -35.18
C ASN A 23 -6.92 2.48 -34.44
N HIS A 24 -5.72 2.81 -34.92
CA HIS A 24 -4.48 2.65 -34.18
C HIS A 24 -4.49 3.68 -33.05
N ASP A 25 -5.08 3.32 -31.91
CA ASP A 25 -4.90 4.07 -30.67
C ASP A 25 -4.38 3.11 -29.59
N ASP A 26 -3.17 3.41 -29.13
CA ASP A 26 -2.49 2.98 -27.90
C ASP A 26 -2.48 1.47 -27.55
N LEU A 27 -1.65 0.72 -28.27
CA LEU A 27 -0.99 -0.44 -27.68
C LEU A 27 0.25 0.05 -26.93
N LEU A 28 0.08 0.43 -25.67
CA LEU A 28 1.20 0.57 -24.74
C LEU A 28 1.87 -0.80 -24.66
N THR A 29 3.17 -0.87 -24.97
CA THR A 29 3.95 -2.10 -24.80
C THR A 29 4.10 -2.39 -23.30
N ASP A 30 4.22 -3.67 -22.93
CA ASP A 30 4.43 -4.06 -21.52
C ASP A 30 5.60 -3.29 -20.88
N GLU A 31 6.67 -3.04 -21.65
CA GLU A 31 7.83 -2.23 -21.24
C GLU A 31 7.45 -0.79 -20.89
N LEU A 32 6.56 -0.15 -21.66
CA LEU A 32 6.12 1.23 -21.40
C LEU A 32 5.18 1.31 -20.18
N ILE A 33 4.42 0.25 -19.89
CA ILE A 33 3.54 0.18 -18.70
C ILE A 33 4.39 0.08 -17.44
N ASP A 34 5.43 -0.76 -17.46
CA ASP A 34 6.38 -0.90 -16.36
C ASP A 34 7.16 0.41 -16.14
N GLU A 35 7.64 1.07 -17.21
CA GLU A 35 8.34 2.36 -17.10
C GLU A 35 7.45 3.50 -16.56
N GLN A 36 6.18 3.58 -16.98
CA GLN A 36 5.24 4.58 -16.46
C GLN A 36 4.91 4.36 -14.98
N GLY A 37 4.81 3.11 -14.54
CA GLY A 37 4.65 2.76 -13.12
C GLY A 37 5.84 3.18 -12.25
N ASP A 38 7.05 3.13 -12.80
CA ASP A 38 8.29 3.50 -12.13
C ASP A 38 8.56 5.02 -12.12
N THR A 39 7.90 5.79 -12.99
CA THR A 39 7.99 7.26 -12.98
C THR A 39 7.20 7.85 -11.80
N HIS A 40 7.85 8.08 -10.66
CA HIS A 40 7.33 8.80 -9.49
C HIS A 40 7.15 10.31 -9.76
N GLY A 41 6.40 10.66 -10.80
CA GLY A 41 6.08 12.03 -11.21
C GLY A 41 4.92 12.64 -10.41
N SER A 42 5.01 12.68 -9.09
CA SER A 42 4.14 13.52 -8.24
C SER A 42 4.59 13.43 -6.77
N ALA A 43 5.11 14.54 -6.26
CA ALA A 43 5.45 14.79 -4.85
C ALA A 43 4.20 14.87 -3.93
N ASN A 44 3.20 14.02 -4.15
CA ASN A 44 2.02 13.96 -3.30
C ASN A 44 2.24 12.94 -2.18
N LEU A 45 2.29 13.44 -0.95
CA LEU A 45 2.48 12.61 0.24
C LEU A 45 1.26 11.74 0.53
N GLU A 46 0.07 12.13 0.08
CA GLU A 46 -1.14 11.36 0.28
C GLU A 46 -1.21 10.17 -0.70
N THR A 47 -1.76 9.05 -0.22
CA THR A 47 -2.03 7.90 -1.07
C THR A 47 -3.09 8.29 -2.12
N PRO A 48 -2.86 8.06 -3.42
CA PRO A 48 -3.76 8.52 -4.47
C PRO A 48 -5.10 7.76 -4.38
N LEU A 49 -6.12 8.48 -3.92
CA LEU A 49 -7.48 7.96 -3.77
C LEU A 49 -8.41 8.73 -4.72
N ARG A 50 -9.41 8.01 -5.26
CA ARG A 50 -10.52 8.64 -5.99
C ARG A 50 -11.37 9.47 -5.04
N ALA A 51 -12.05 10.49 -5.58
CA ALA A 51 -12.95 11.35 -4.81
C ALA A 51 -14.10 10.57 -4.14
N ASP A 52 -14.52 9.46 -4.74
CA ASP A 52 -15.62 8.58 -4.31
C ASP A 52 -15.13 7.29 -3.62
N ALA A 53 -13.87 7.24 -3.16
CA ALA A 53 -13.25 6.02 -2.62
C ALA A 53 -13.98 5.37 -1.42
N PHE A 54 -14.88 6.12 -0.75
CA PHE A 54 -15.61 5.70 0.43
C PHE A 54 -17.14 5.71 0.25
N ASP A 55 -17.64 5.86 -0.98
CA ASP A 55 -19.08 5.83 -1.28
C ASP A 55 -19.66 4.40 -1.16
N LEU A 56 -18.84 3.40 -1.49
CA LEU A 56 -19.19 1.99 -1.31
C LEU A 56 -18.81 1.52 0.10
N ASP A 57 -19.76 0.85 0.77
CA ASP A 57 -19.48 0.19 2.03
C ASP A 57 -18.56 -1.03 1.85
N ASP A 58 -17.90 -1.43 2.94
CA ASP A 58 -16.89 -2.47 2.90
C ASP A 58 -17.45 -3.84 2.48
N ASN A 59 -18.71 -4.18 2.79
CA ASN A 59 -19.27 -5.46 2.36
C ASN A 59 -19.52 -5.47 0.86
N LEU A 60 -20.07 -4.39 0.31
CA LEU A 60 -20.26 -4.26 -1.13
C LEU A 60 -18.92 -4.28 -1.89
N LYS A 61 -17.86 -3.65 -1.36
CA LYS A 61 -16.50 -3.77 -1.92
C LYS A 61 -16.03 -5.22 -1.97
N ILE A 62 -16.24 -5.99 -0.89
CA ILE A 62 -15.83 -7.40 -0.84
C ILE A 62 -16.60 -8.23 -1.87
N ASP A 63 -17.91 -8.02 -2.00
CA ASP A 63 -18.74 -8.75 -2.96
C ASP A 63 -18.28 -8.49 -4.41
N LEU A 64 -18.05 -7.22 -4.77
CA LEU A 64 -17.58 -6.84 -6.11
C LEU A 64 -16.16 -7.35 -6.41
N ILE A 65 -15.23 -7.23 -5.45
CA ILE A 65 -13.86 -7.73 -5.63
C ILE A 65 -13.86 -9.27 -5.77
N GLU A 66 -14.71 -9.97 -5.02
CA GLU A 66 -14.85 -11.42 -5.14
C GLU A 66 -15.25 -11.83 -6.57
N GLU A 67 -16.24 -11.15 -7.17
CA GLU A 67 -16.66 -11.41 -8.55
C GLU A 67 -15.50 -11.20 -9.53
N HIS A 68 -14.77 -10.10 -9.43
CA HIS A 68 -13.63 -9.83 -10.31
C HIS A 68 -12.49 -10.84 -10.12
N PHE A 69 -12.19 -11.22 -8.87
CA PHE A 69 -11.11 -12.17 -8.60
C PHE A 69 -11.45 -13.59 -9.06
N ARG A 70 -12.74 -13.94 -9.04
CA ARG A 70 -13.25 -15.19 -9.64
C ARG A 70 -12.95 -15.23 -11.13
N GLU A 71 -13.27 -14.16 -11.85
CA GLU A 71 -12.99 -14.06 -13.28
C GLU A 71 -11.47 -14.13 -13.58
N ILE A 72 -10.64 -13.44 -12.80
CA ILE A 72 -9.17 -13.54 -12.92
C ILE A 72 -8.72 -15.00 -12.80
N MET A 73 -9.19 -15.71 -11.77
CA MET A 73 -8.82 -17.12 -11.56
C MET A 73 -9.31 -18.03 -12.71
N THR A 74 -10.51 -17.79 -13.23
CA THR A 74 -11.04 -18.54 -14.38
C THR A 74 -10.25 -18.27 -15.66
N ILE A 75 -9.86 -17.02 -15.91
CA ILE A 75 -9.00 -16.64 -17.05
C ILE A 75 -7.62 -17.32 -16.95
N LEU A 76 -7.08 -17.47 -15.74
CA LEU A 76 -5.86 -18.24 -15.48
C LEU A 76 -6.04 -19.76 -15.67
N GLY A 77 -7.25 -20.24 -15.94
CA GLY A 77 -7.56 -21.65 -16.14
C GLY A 77 -7.69 -22.46 -14.85
N LEU A 78 -7.90 -21.81 -13.70
CA LEU A 78 -8.08 -22.50 -12.42
C LEU A 78 -9.49 -23.08 -12.29
N ASP A 79 -9.58 -24.34 -11.84
CA ASP A 79 -10.85 -25.01 -11.56
C ASP A 79 -11.43 -24.54 -10.21
N LEU A 80 -12.46 -23.70 -10.26
CA LEU A 80 -13.13 -23.19 -9.07
C LEU A 80 -14.21 -24.12 -8.50
N SER A 81 -14.38 -25.32 -9.07
CA SER A 81 -15.16 -26.39 -8.44
C SER A 81 -14.36 -27.13 -7.36
N ASP A 82 -13.02 -27.03 -7.40
CA ASP A 82 -12.10 -27.54 -6.39
C ASP A 82 -12.40 -26.97 -4.99
N ASP A 83 -12.35 -27.82 -3.97
CA ASP A 83 -12.75 -27.47 -2.62
C ASP A 83 -11.79 -26.48 -1.94
N SER A 84 -10.50 -26.50 -2.31
CA SER A 84 -9.48 -25.57 -1.83
C SER A 84 -9.63 -24.19 -2.48
N LEU A 85 -9.91 -24.13 -3.79
CA LEU A 85 -9.94 -22.89 -4.58
C LEU A 85 -11.29 -22.17 -4.59
N LYS A 86 -12.42 -22.87 -4.45
CA LYS A 86 -13.77 -22.25 -4.55
C LYS A 86 -13.99 -21.04 -3.65
N GLY A 87 -13.30 -21.00 -2.49
CA GLY A 87 -13.38 -19.91 -1.51
C GLY A 87 -12.28 -18.85 -1.65
N THR A 88 -11.29 -19.04 -2.52
CA THR A 88 -10.17 -18.11 -2.71
C THR A 88 -10.62 -16.69 -3.10
N PRO A 89 -11.56 -16.49 -4.05
CA PRO A 89 -12.01 -15.15 -4.41
C PRO A 89 -12.51 -14.35 -3.20
N ARG A 90 -13.34 -14.96 -2.34
CA ARG A 90 -13.83 -14.33 -1.10
C ARG A 90 -12.69 -14.02 -0.12
N ARG A 91 -11.74 -14.95 0.04
CA ARG A 91 -10.60 -14.75 0.95
C ARG A 91 -9.74 -13.58 0.50
N VAL A 92 -9.46 -13.45 -0.79
CA VAL A 92 -8.69 -12.33 -1.34
C VAL A 92 -9.43 -11.01 -1.17
N ALA A 93 -10.73 -10.98 -1.47
CA ALA A 93 -11.55 -9.79 -1.30
C ALA A 93 -11.56 -9.30 0.16
N LYS A 94 -11.78 -10.21 1.12
CA LYS A 94 -11.70 -9.91 2.56
C LYS A 94 -10.31 -9.44 2.98
N MET A 95 -9.26 -10.09 2.51
CA MET A 95 -7.88 -9.71 2.79
C MET A 95 -7.62 -8.27 2.34
N TYR A 96 -8.00 -7.88 1.13
CA TYR A 96 -7.79 -6.52 0.64
C TYR A 96 -8.56 -5.49 1.47
N VAL A 97 -9.87 -5.68 1.69
CA VAL A 97 -10.72 -4.67 2.33
C VAL A 97 -10.49 -4.58 3.84
N ASN A 98 -10.49 -5.73 4.54
CA ASN A 98 -10.55 -5.77 6.00
C ASN A 98 -9.16 -5.86 6.68
N GLU A 99 -8.12 -6.27 5.95
CA GLU A 99 -6.84 -6.64 6.55
C GLU A 99 -5.68 -5.81 6.00
N THR A 100 -5.38 -5.99 4.72
CA THR A 100 -4.17 -5.50 4.05
C THR A 100 -4.27 -4.02 3.70
N PHE A 101 -5.41 -3.55 3.19
CA PHE A 101 -5.60 -2.15 2.78
C PHE A 101 -6.53 -1.35 3.69
N LYS A 102 -6.83 -1.88 4.88
CA LYS A 102 -7.70 -1.20 5.86
C LYS A 102 -7.19 0.19 6.27
N GLY A 103 -5.90 0.47 6.11
CA GLY A 103 -5.28 1.76 6.38
C GLY A 103 -5.65 2.86 5.39
N LEU A 104 -6.31 2.52 4.27
CA LEU A 104 -6.90 3.50 3.35
C LEU A 104 -8.11 4.20 3.98
N ASN A 105 -8.90 3.48 4.78
CA ASN A 105 -10.08 4.05 5.43
C ASN A 105 -9.66 4.96 6.61
N PRO A 106 -9.93 6.27 6.57
CA PRO A 106 -9.56 7.20 7.64
C PRO A 106 -10.18 6.84 8.99
N ALA A 107 -11.34 6.15 9.01
CA ALA A 107 -11.97 5.69 10.25
C ALA A 107 -11.12 4.67 11.02
N ASN A 108 -10.19 3.99 10.33
CA ASN A 108 -9.25 3.04 10.95
C ASN A 108 -7.99 3.70 11.51
N LYS A 109 -7.90 5.03 11.48
CA LYS A 109 -6.76 5.76 12.05
C LYS A 109 -6.71 5.58 13.56
N PRO A 110 -5.55 5.22 14.14
CA PRO A 110 -5.46 4.99 15.58
C PRO A 110 -5.67 6.29 16.37
N SER A 111 -6.41 6.19 17.47
CA SER A 111 -6.50 7.30 18.43
C SER A 111 -5.16 7.51 19.14
N THR A 112 -4.68 8.76 19.15
CA THR A 112 -3.49 9.16 19.89
C THR A 112 -3.82 9.31 21.36
N THR A 113 -2.98 8.76 22.24
CA THR A 113 -3.07 8.98 23.68
C THR A 113 -1.74 9.58 24.13
N LEU A 114 -1.80 10.81 24.63
CA LEU A 114 -0.65 11.55 25.13
C LEU A 114 -0.73 11.68 26.65
N PHE A 115 0.42 11.63 27.30
CA PHE A 115 0.58 11.83 28.72
C PHE A 115 1.50 13.02 28.96
N ASP A 116 1.27 13.78 30.02
CA ASP A 116 2.19 14.83 30.43
C ASP A 116 3.57 14.24 30.75
N ASN A 117 4.62 14.88 30.26
CA ASN A 117 6.00 14.49 30.55
C ASN A 117 6.40 14.91 31.97
N LYS A 118 5.77 14.31 32.98
CA LYS A 118 5.99 14.63 34.41
C LYS A 118 7.45 14.41 34.86
N TYR A 119 8.15 13.50 34.20
CA TYR A 119 9.55 13.19 34.46
C TYR A 119 10.53 14.17 33.80
N GLN A 120 10.02 15.12 33.00
CA GLN A 120 10.83 16.06 32.22
C GLN A 120 11.90 15.35 31.39
N TYR A 121 11.56 14.17 30.86
CA TYR A 121 12.47 13.39 30.03
C TYR A 121 12.72 14.14 28.72
N ASN A 122 13.94 14.62 28.53
CA ASN A 122 14.34 15.51 27.44
C ASN A 122 15.34 14.86 26.46
N GLN A 123 15.52 13.55 26.58
CA GLN A 123 16.37 12.76 25.68
C GLN A 123 15.52 12.17 24.55
N MET A 124 16.18 11.68 23.50
CA MET A 124 15.48 10.99 22.42
C MET A 124 14.88 9.66 22.90
N LEU A 125 13.66 9.38 22.46
CA LEU A 125 13.01 8.09 22.66
C LEU A 125 13.03 7.34 21.34
N VAL A 126 13.49 6.08 21.35
CA VAL A 126 13.54 5.22 20.16
C VAL A 126 12.69 3.97 20.36
N GLU A 127 11.67 3.80 19.52
CA GLU A 127 10.95 2.55 19.33
C GLU A 127 11.47 1.90 18.04
N ARG A 128 12.19 0.79 18.17
CA ARG A 128 12.86 0.11 17.06
C ARG A 128 12.30 -1.28 16.80
N ASP A 129 12.57 -1.78 15.60
CA ASP A 129 12.12 -3.11 15.16
C ASP A 129 10.59 -3.25 15.09
N ILE A 130 9.90 -2.16 14.78
CA ILE A 130 8.45 -2.17 14.55
C ILE A 130 8.18 -2.93 13.26
N THR A 131 7.37 -3.99 13.32
CA THR A 131 7.02 -4.78 12.13
C THR A 131 6.32 -3.93 11.07
N VAL A 132 6.88 -3.94 9.85
CA VAL A 132 6.27 -3.38 8.65
C VAL A 132 5.83 -4.52 7.74
N GLN A 133 4.53 -4.55 7.44
CA GLN A 133 3.91 -5.44 6.47
C GLN A 133 3.00 -4.61 5.58
N SER A 134 3.51 -4.26 4.41
CA SER A 134 2.83 -3.46 3.40
C SER A 134 2.82 -4.19 2.05
N TYR A 135 2.39 -3.52 0.99
CA TYR A 135 2.29 -4.06 -0.37
C TYR A 135 2.73 -2.97 -1.34
N CYS A 136 3.61 -3.31 -2.27
CA CYS A 136 4.07 -2.40 -3.32
C CYS A 136 2.88 -2.05 -4.22
N GLU A 137 2.62 -0.76 -4.44
CA GLU A 137 1.44 -0.34 -5.21
C GLU A 137 1.52 -0.70 -6.69
N HIS A 138 2.73 -0.90 -7.23
CA HIS A 138 2.91 -1.26 -8.64
C HIS A 138 2.49 -2.71 -8.95
N HIS A 139 2.66 -3.62 -7.99
CA HIS A 139 2.48 -5.06 -8.21
C HIS A 139 1.50 -5.74 -7.25
N PHE A 140 1.09 -5.04 -6.18
CA PHE A 140 0.28 -5.62 -5.10
C PHE A 140 0.93 -6.88 -4.52
N VAL A 141 2.25 -6.83 -4.38
CA VAL A 141 3.11 -7.87 -3.80
C VAL A 141 3.72 -7.36 -2.49
N PRO A 142 3.94 -8.20 -1.46
CA PRO A 142 4.30 -7.72 -0.13
C PRO A 142 5.62 -6.92 -0.06
N ILE A 143 5.65 -5.97 0.85
CA ILE A 143 6.84 -5.30 1.39
C ILE A 143 6.94 -5.72 2.86
N ILE A 144 8.06 -6.37 3.21
CA ILE A 144 8.27 -6.93 4.56
C ILE A 144 9.53 -6.30 5.13
N GLY A 145 9.40 -5.66 6.29
CA GLY A 145 10.52 -4.95 6.87
C GLY A 145 10.32 -4.52 8.31
N ARG A 146 11.13 -3.56 8.72
CA ARG A 146 11.11 -2.97 10.05
C ARG A 146 11.17 -1.46 9.95
N ALA A 147 10.40 -0.80 10.80
CA ALA A 147 10.50 0.62 11.04
C ALA A 147 11.20 0.88 12.38
N HIS A 148 11.97 1.95 12.40
CA HIS A 148 12.59 2.51 13.58
C HIS A 148 12.12 3.95 13.69
N VAL A 149 11.48 4.28 14.79
CA VAL A 149 10.89 5.59 15.02
C VAL A 149 11.55 6.22 16.23
N ALA A 150 11.92 7.48 16.11
CA ALA A 150 12.44 8.27 17.20
C ALA A 150 11.75 9.64 17.31
N TYR A 151 11.67 10.17 18.51
CA TYR A 151 11.24 11.55 18.74
C TYR A 151 11.85 12.15 20.00
N ILE A 152 11.87 13.49 20.07
CA ILE A 152 12.21 14.24 21.29
C ILE A 152 10.96 14.97 21.78
N SER A 153 10.56 14.72 23.02
CA SER A 153 9.34 15.27 23.61
C SER A 153 9.40 16.79 23.74
N SER A 154 8.33 17.48 23.34
CA SER A 154 8.08 18.91 23.59
C SER A 154 7.26 19.17 24.88
N GLY A 155 7.08 18.15 25.73
CA GLY A 155 6.29 18.22 26.97
C GLY A 155 5.23 17.13 27.10
N LYS A 156 4.99 16.35 26.04
CA LYS A 156 4.09 15.19 26.05
C LYS A 156 4.81 13.92 25.59
N VAL A 157 4.37 12.79 26.13
CA VAL A 157 4.87 11.45 25.81
C VAL A 157 3.71 10.63 25.25
N ILE A 158 3.94 9.93 24.14
CA ILE A 158 2.95 9.02 23.56
C ILE A 158 3.02 7.64 24.22
N GLY A 159 1.88 6.97 24.36
CA GLY A 159 1.88 5.56 24.72
C GLY A 159 2.62 4.74 23.66
N LEU A 160 3.64 3.95 24.04
CA LEU A 160 4.56 3.27 23.11
C LEU A 160 3.84 2.51 21.98
N SER A 161 2.83 1.71 22.33
CA SER A 161 2.05 0.94 21.35
C SER A 161 1.39 1.78 20.23
N LYS A 162 1.23 3.09 20.42
CA LYS A 162 0.67 3.99 19.40
C LYS A 162 1.66 4.26 18.28
N LEU A 163 2.97 4.26 18.55
CA LEU A 163 4.01 4.35 17.52
C LEU A 163 3.86 3.18 16.54
N ASN A 164 3.74 1.95 17.06
CA ASN A 164 3.54 0.75 16.26
C ASN A 164 2.22 0.83 15.46
N ARG A 165 1.15 1.34 16.07
CA ARG A 165 -0.16 1.48 15.39
C ARG A 165 -0.13 2.53 14.28
N ILE A 166 0.59 3.64 14.44
CA ILE A 166 0.77 4.66 13.39
C ILE A 166 1.51 4.04 12.20
N VAL A 167 2.65 3.38 12.45
CA VAL A 167 3.40 2.66 11.41
C VAL A 167 2.51 1.66 10.69
N GLN A 168 1.78 0.82 11.43
CA GLN A 168 0.88 -0.17 10.86
C GLN A 168 -0.26 0.47 10.05
N HIS A 169 -0.84 1.59 10.51
CA HIS A 169 -1.92 2.25 9.79
C HIS A 169 -1.50 2.66 8.38
N PHE A 170 -0.32 3.29 8.23
CA PHE A 170 0.19 3.66 6.90
C PHE A 170 0.71 2.46 6.11
N ALA A 171 1.29 1.45 6.77
CA ALA A 171 1.74 0.23 6.11
C ALA A 171 0.56 -0.58 5.52
N LYS A 172 -0.65 -0.47 6.06
CA LYS A 172 -1.86 -1.13 5.54
C LYS A 172 -2.51 -0.38 4.38
N ARG A 173 -1.70 -0.06 3.36
CA ARG A 173 -2.08 0.57 2.08
C ARG A 173 -1.22 -0.04 0.96
N PRO A 174 -1.62 0.06 -0.31
CA PRO A 174 -0.66 0.02 -1.41
C PRO A 174 0.34 1.18 -1.23
N GLN A 175 1.64 0.91 -1.30
CA GLN A 175 2.67 1.87 -0.94
C GLN A 175 3.86 1.90 -1.88
N VAL A 176 4.50 3.07 -1.86
CA VAL A 176 5.90 3.32 -2.18
C VAL A 176 6.62 3.54 -0.85
N GLN A 177 7.80 2.94 -0.63
CA GLN A 177 8.44 2.93 0.70
C GLN A 177 8.85 4.34 1.15
N GLU A 178 9.30 5.17 0.24
CA GLU A 178 9.64 6.58 0.43
C GLU A 178 8.44 7.35 0.97
N ARG A 179 7.27 7.20 0.32
CA ARG A 179 6.02 7.83 0.75
C ARG A 179 5.57 7.31 2.12
N LEU A 180 5.66 6.01 2.35
CA LEU A 180 5.34 5.39 3.64
C LEU A 180 6.17 6.01 4.77
N THR A 181 7.49 6.15 4.57
CA THR A 181 8.41 6.75 5.55
C THR A 181 8.05 8.20 5.86
N MET A 182 7.77 9.00 4.84
CA MET A 182 7.38 10.39 5.01
C MET A 182 6.00 10.54 5.69
N GLN A 183 5.01 9.72 5.33
CA GLN A 183 3.67 9.73 5.94
C GLN A 183 3.73 9.45 7.45
N ILE A 184 4.56 8.47 7.84
CA ILE A 184 4.76 8.13 9.25
C ILE A 184 5.41 9.30 9.98
N ALA A 185 6.47 9.91 9.43
CA ALA A 185 7.14 11.05 10.06
C ALA A 185 6.17 12.23 10.26
N ASP A 186 5.37 12.56 9.25
CA ASP A 186 4.40 13.65 9.33
C ASP A 186 3.27 13.38 10.33
N GLU A 187 2.77 12.16 10.40
CA GLU A 187 1.77 11.80 11.41
C GLU A 187 2.34 11.86 12.81
N LEU A 188 3.58 11.42 13.00
CA LEU A 188 4.25 11.47 14.30
C LEU A 188 4.42 12.91 14.76
N LYS A 189 4.85 13.83 13.89
CA LYS A 189 4.94 15.26 14.24
C LYS A 189 3.61 15.82 14.73
N LYS A 190 2.53 15.53 13.99
CA LYS A 190 1.16 15.94 14.35
C LYS A 190 0.71 15.32 15.68
N ALA A 191 0.90 14.02 15.84
CA ALA A 191 0.46 13.27 17.01
C ALA A 191 1.23 13.66 18.28
N LEU A 192 2.54 13.90 18.17
CA LEU A 192 3.44 14.20 19.27
C LEU A 192 3.54 15.70 19.59
N GLN A 193 3.09 16.56 18.67
CA GLN A 193 3.20 18.02 18.80
C GLN A 193 4.67 18.47 18.92
N THR A 194 5.54 17.87 18.09
CA THR A 194 6.98 18.18 18.02
C THR A 194 7.46 18.04 16.58
N GLU A 195 8.40 18.88 16.17
CA GLU A 195 9.09 18.74 14.87
C GLU A 195 10.27 17.76 14.96
N ASP A 196 10.70 17.41 16.18
CA ASP A 196 11.85 16.55 16.43
C ASP A 196 11.45 15.08 16.31
N VAL A 197 11.43 14.57 15.07
CA VAL A 197 11.06 13.18 14.74
C VAL A 197 12.04 12.59 13.73
N ALA A 198 12.32 11.29 13.83
CA ALA A 198 12.98 10.52 12.78
C ALA A 198 12.29 9.17 12.54
N VAL A 199 12.32 8.73 11.28
CA VAL A 199 11.81 7.43 10.85
C VAL A 199 12.83 6.81 9.91
N ILE A 200 13.18 5.54 10.13
CA ILE A 200 13.93 4.70 9.20
C ILE A 200 13.10 3.46 8.92
N ILE A 201 12.98 3.08 7.64
CA ILE A 201 12.40 1.80 7.24
C ILE A 201 13.43 1.03 6.43
N ASP A 202 13.71 -0.19 6.85
CA ASP A 202 14.49 -1.18 6.09
C ASP A 202 13.56 -2.35 5.73
N ALA A 203 13.37 -2.60 4.44
CA ALA A 203 12.41 -3.60 3.96
C ALA A 203 12.89 -4.34 2.71
N ALA A 204 12.49 -5.60 2.62
CA ALA A 204 12.57 -6.39 1.41
C ALA A 204 11.28 -6.24 0.59
N HIS A 205 11.44 -6.05 -0.72
CA HIS A 205 10.35 -5.92 -1.68
C HIS A 205 10.17 -7.23 -2.43
N LEU A 206 9.05 -7.93 -2.21
CA LEU A 206 8.85 -9.23 -2.84
C LEU A 206 8.62 -9.10 -4.36
N CYS A 207 8.24 -7.91 -4.85
CA CYS A 207 8.19 -7.64 -6.29
C CYS A 207 9.57 -7.63 -6.95
N VAL A 208 10.65 -7.42 -6.18
CA VAL A 208 12.04 -7.50 -6.62
C VAL A 208 12.61 -8.91 -6.40
N SER A 209 12.23 -9.57 -5.30
CA SER A 209 12.87 -10.82 -4.87
C SER A 209 12.17 -12.11 -5.30
N THR A 210 10.96 -12.05 -5.85
CA THR A 210 10.20 -13.25 -6.25
C THR A 210 9.82 -13.29 -7.74
N ARG A 211 10.09 -12.20 -8.47
CA ARG A 211 9.81 -12.05 -9.90
C ARG A 211 10.79 -11.04 -10.52
N GLY A 212 10.75 -10.89 -11.84
CA GLY A 212 11.61 -9.94 -12.55
C GLY A 212 13.09 -10.25 -12.31
N VAL A 213 13.82 -9.31 -11.69
CA VAL A 213 15.26 -9.46 -11.37
C VAL A 213 15.55 -10.58 -10.36
N ASN A 214 14.58 -10.94 -9.51
CA ASN A 214 14.67 -12.06 -8.57
C ASN A 214 15.86 -11.95 -7.58
N ASP A 215 16.16 -10.74 -7.10
CA ASP A 215 17.23 -10.49 -6.12
C ASP A 215 16.74 -10.79 -4.69
N THR A 216 17.28 -11.86 -4.10
CA THR A 216 16.90 -12.34 -2.76
C THR A 216 17.79 -11.82 -1.64
N ALA A 217 18.86 -11.08 -1.97
CA ALA A 217 19.83 -10.59 -1.00
C ALA A 217 19.60 -9.12 -0.61
N SER A 218 19.03 -8.33 -1.52
CA SER A 218 18.85 -6.89 -1.32
C SER A 218 17.78 -6.53 -0.27
N SER A 219 17.99 -5.39 0.38
CA SER A 219 16.95 -4.66 1.11
C SER A 219 17.04 -3.17 0.77
N THR A 220 15.94 -2.45 0.97
CA THR A 220 15.84 -1.02 0.68
C THR A 220 15.67 -0.24 1.97
N LEU A 221 16.54 0.75 2.19
CA LEU A 221 16.48 1.64 3.33
C LEU A 221 15.99 3.03 2.90
N THR A 222 14.97 3.54 3.58
CA THR A 222 14.52 4.93 3.45
C THR A 222 14.50 5.58 4.82
N ALA A 223 14.70 6.90 4.85
CA ALA A 223 14.72 7.67 6.09
C ALA A 223 14.07 9.04 5.92
N ALA A 224 13.41 9.50 6.98
CA ALA A 224 12.93 10.87 7.13
C ALA A 224 13.43 11.43 8.46
N TYR A 225 14.07 12.59 8.41
CA TYR A 225 14.57 13.31 9.58
C TYR A 225 13.91 14.68 9.64
N SER A 226 13.61 15.16 10.84
CA SER A 226 12.98 16.46 11.05
C SER A 226 13.43 17.08 12.38
N GLY A 227 13.47 18.40 12.42
CA GLY A 227 13.87 19.17 13.60
C GLY A 227 15.29 18.81 14.03
N LYS A 228 15.50 18.52 15.32
CA LYS A 228 16.82 18.14 15.86
C LYS A 228 17.47 16.94 15.17
N PHE A 229 16.70 16.07 14.51
CA PHE A 229 17.29 14.93 13.80
C PHE A 229 18.00 15.30 12.49
N GLU A 230 17.87 16.56 12.03
CA GLU A 230 18.68 17.09 10.93
C GLU A 230 20.13 17.39 11.37
N ASP A 231 20.33 17.66 12.67
CA ASP A 231 21.66 17.83 13.27
C ASP A 231 22.42 16.50 13.27
N GLU A 232 23.70 16.57 12.90
CA GLU A 232 24.51 15.38 12.65
C GLU A 232 24.78 14.60 13.94
N ALA A 233 24.98 15.26 15.08
CA ALA A 233 25.23 14.56 16.34
C ALA A 233 24.00 13.75 16.77
N THR A 234 22.81 14.35 16.69
CA THR A 234 21.55 13.68 17.03
C THR A 234 21.23 12.54 16.07
N LYS A 235 21.48 12.73 14.77
CA LYS A 235 21.32 11.68 13.75
C LYS A 235 22.24 10.49 14.00
N GLN A 236 23.51 10.72 14.30
CA GLN A 236 24.46 9.65 14.60
C GLN A 236 24.11 8.90 15.90
N GLU A 237 23.60 9.59 16.91
CA GLU A 237 23.07 8.96 18.13
C GLU A 237 21.91 8.01 17.81
N PHE A 238 20.94 8.46 17.00
CA PHE A 238 19.81 7.63 16.57
C PHE A 238 20.27 6.39 15.79
N LEU A 239 21.13 6.56 14.79
CA LEU A 239 21.66 5.46 13.97
C LEU A 239 22.41 4.43 14.83
N LYS A 240 23.15 4.90 15.84
CA LYS A 240 23.81 4.03 16.81
C LYS A 240 22.79 3.20 17.60
N TYR A 241 21.69 3.80 18.07
CA TYR A 241 20.63 3.07 18.79
C TYR A 241 19.91 2.04 17.92
N VAL A 242 19.69 2.34 16.64
CA VAL A 242 19.12 1.39 15.68
C VAL A 242 20.04 0.19 15.45
N GLY A 243 21.36 0.42 15.39
CA GLY A 243 22.36 -0.65 15.24
C GLY A 243 22.62 -1.50 16.49
N MET A 244 22.03 -1.17 17.65
CA MET A 244 22.22 -1.96 18.87
C MET A 244 21.48 -3.29 18.81
N ALA A 245 22.15 -4.36 19.29
CA ALA A 245 21.54 -5.68 19.41
C ALA A 245 20.24 -5.63 20.24
N LYS A 246 19.21 -6.35 19.81
CA LYS A 246 17.97 -6.50 20.57
C LYS A 246 18.22 -7.41 21.79
N PRO A 247 17.74 -7.05 22.99
CA PRO A 247 17.74 -7.99 24.11
C PRO A 247 16.99 -9.26 23.74
N THR A 248 17.59 -10.43 23.99
CA THR A 248 16.89 -11.71 23.91
C THR A 248 16.01 -11.83 25.16
N ILE A 249 14.69 -11.90 24.97
CA ILE A 249 13.69 -12.08 26.05
C ILE A 249 13.25 -13.53 26.07
#